data_AF-A0A1Y1XP06-F1
#
_entry.id   AF-A0A1Y1XP06-F1
#
_cell.length_a   1.000
_cell.length_b   1.000
_cell.length_c   1.000
_cell.angle_alpha   90.00
_cell.angle_beta   90.00
_cell.angle_gamma   90.00
#
_symmetry.space_group_name_H-M   'P 1'
#
loop_
_entity.id
_entity.type
_entity.pdbx_description
1 polymer ?
#
loop_
_entity_poly.entity_id
_entity_poly.type
_entity_poly.pdbx_seq_one_letter_code
_entity_poly.pdbx_strand_id
1 'polypeptide(L)'
;MIVYELILDNVIIKEYHSCKGVIKYGSGDVTIRNSEFLDIFSCLYSFKCYSSIKDLELAIEGEFGNIGSEATLLIKNTTFNGIFQKIGFKAKQFSNITISDSEIIYSSFDYGFINIDTTQDQFGHYKVYNTIFAYNMGQYGPLININEINSDSSALFSNVTLIENFSIYSGGVVYSTSNSTNLYVKFIDCTFDNNSSHYGFISYSVTKEFEPFFSNYDDLKSIENNFATYPTKIELDENSTNLISVLSGDTISNQIKYKLYDDYGNMIAIHSDIDLIIVDTGFFFFNVEINDTRNAFVNSQRISYCADDGCSLPELKVIGNPGHYKLQINIIKNSPFNEYIKNNAYVDIMIKECNDLYRYQDIENVGFKSCYLPKCDYSCNGGICINNNVCDCSKIGVKGLLCDEFYKLERNILIDIISKIISILLMVITLILIICVVYYRNHPIIKASNIYFTIFILVGILFNCIYVLLLTEENKTKKTCIANYFFSNLGFSLIFGSLLIKNHIIYRIFNNIKRIKVDIKRRDTLLELLSIAGVHIVFLLYLVLFKKIKSEQNYTKDKKEYTICSYPPEKRISNTFYWLNTIL
;
A
#
# COMPACT_ATOMS: atom_id res chain seq x y z
N MET A 1 32.27 53.88 1.15
CA MET A 1 33.65 54.19 1.59
C MET A 1 34.42 52.91 1.38
N ILE A 2 35.32 52.86 0.38
CA ILE A 2 36.12 51.67 0.10
C ILE A 2 37.21 51.66 1.17
N VAL A 3 36.99 50.87 2.22
CA VAL A 3 38.02 50.61 3.22
C VAL A 3 38.95 49.58 2.58
N TYR A 4 40.19 49.97 2.34
CA TYR A 4 41.19 49.07 1.75
C TYR A 4 41.86 48.21 2.81
N GLU A 5 41.86 48.64 4.08
CA GLU A 5 42.55 47.96 5.17
C GLU A 5 41.76 48.05 6.49
N LEU A 6 41.56 46.91 7.15
CA LEU A 6 41.03 46.78 8.51
C LEU A 6 42.09 46.15 9.42
N ILE A 7 42.48 46.84 10.49
CA ILE A 7 43.45 46.31 11.45
C ILE A 7 42.78 46.18 12.83
N LEU A 8 42.80 44.96 13.37
CA LEU A 8 42.44 44.62 14.74
C LEU A 8 43.72 44.20 15.47
N ASP A 9 44.23 45.04 16.36
CA ASP A 9 45.48 44.80 17.10
C ASP A 9 45.23 44.97 18.60
N ASN A 10 45.54 43.95 19.40
CA ASN A 10 45.24 43.92 20.84
C ASN A 10 43.75 44.09 21.15
N VAL A 11 42.89 43.48 20.33
CA VAL A 11 41.42 43.54 20.51
C VAL A 11 40.96 42.33 21.29
N ILE A 12 40.09 42.54 22.28
CA ILE A 12 39.39 41.48 23.01
C ILE A 12 37.90 41.59 22.71
N ILE A 13 37.33 40.57 22.08
CA ILE A 13 35.89 40.44 21.85
C ILE A 13 35.39 39.28 22.70
N LYS A 14 34.40 39.52 23.56
CA LYS A 14 33.84 38.51 24.46
C LYS A 14 32.31 38.51 24.49
N GLU A 15 31.72 37.35 24.76
CA GLU A 15 30.27 37.17 24.97
C GLU A 15 29.42 37.73 23.81
N TYR A 16 29.89 37.52 22.58
CA TYR A 16 29.23 38.05 21.40
C TYR A 16 28.28 37.04 20.79
N HIS A 17 27.02 37.44 20.60
CA HIS A 17 26.01 36.64 19.93
C HIS A 17 25.69 37.28 18.59
N SER A 18 25.95 36.58 17.49
CA SER A 18 25.73 37.11 16.14
C SER A 18 24.89 36.19 15.28
N CYS A 19 23.95 36.79 14.54
CA CYS A 19 23.22 36.07 13.48
C CYS A 19 23.91 36.25 12.12
N LYS A 20 25.07 36.90 12.09
CA LYS A 20 25.89 37.11 10.89
C LYS A 20 27.36 36.84 11.22
N GLY A 21 28.20 36.76 10.20
CA GLY A 21 29.65 36.85 10.32
C GLY A 21 30.11 37.89 11.34
N VAL A 22 30.97 37.50 12.28
CA VAL A 22 31.72 38.43 13.13
C VAL A 22 32.60 39.32 12.25
N ILE A 23 33.20 38.70 11.24
CA ILE A 23 34.04 39.36 10.25
C ILE A 23 33.42 39.14 8.88
N LYS A 24 32.84 40.20 8.31
CA LYS A 24 32.36 40.20 6.93
C LYS A 24 33.07 41.29 6.16
N TYR A 25 33.93 40.90 5.24
CA TYR A 25 34.80 41.83 4.54
C TYR A 25 34.76 41.57 3.04
N GLY A 26 34.45 42.59 2.24
CA GLY A 26 34.15 42.41 0.81
C GLY A 26 35.37 42.24 -0.08
N SER A 27 36.38 43.10 0.08
CA SER A 27 37.65 43.09 -0.66
C SER A 27 38.68 43.94 0.11
N GLY A 28 39.98 43.71 -0.13
CA GLY A 28 41.08 44.40 0.56
C GLY A 28 41.71 43.60 1.70
N ASP A 29 42.50 44.26 2.54
CA ASP A 29 43.31 43.60 3.55
C ASP A 29 42.69 43.69 4.95
N VAL A 30 42.66 42.57 5.67
CA VAL A 30 42.25 42.48 7.08
C VAL A 30 43.41 41.88 7.85
N THR A 31 43.89 42.59 8.86
CA THR A 31 44.93 42.10 9.77
C THR A 31 44.37 42.01 11.18
N ILE A 32 44.43 40.81 11.77
CA ILE A 32 44.10 40.54 13.16
C ILE A 32 45.37 40.06 13.83
N ARG A 33 45.80 40.75 14.89
CA ARG A 33 46.99 40.33 15.63
C ARG A 33 46.88 40.59 17.12
N ASN A 34 47.56 39.77 17.91
CA ASN A 34 47.63 39.90 19.37
C ASN A 34 46.23 40.00 20.03
N SER A 35 45.22 39.34 19.46
CA SER A 35 43.82 39.55 19.80
C SER A 35 43.20 38.29 20.42
N GLU A 36 42.08 38.46 21.12
CA GLU A 36 41.37 37.37 21.78
C GLU A 36 39.88 37.42 21.42
N PHE A 37 39.33 36.29 20.99
CA PHE A 37 37.91 36.10 20.74
C PHE A 37 37.41 35.01 21.70
N LEU A 38 36.55 35.40 22.64
CA LEU A 38 36.09 34.58 23.75
C LEU A 38 34.58 34.42 23.70
N ASP A 39 34.06 33.20 23.84
CA ASP A 39 32.63 32.93 24.03
C ASP A 39 31.75 33.59 22.95
N ILE A 40 32.04 33.26 21.70
CA ILE A 40 31.36 33.81 20.52
C ILE A 40 30.36 32.78 20.00
N PHE A 41 29.07 33.10 20.06
CA PHE A 41 28.00 32.17 19.69
C PHE A 41 27.24 32.64 18.46
N SER A 42 27.00 31.72 17.54
CA SER A 42 25.96 31.90 16.52
C SER A 42 24.58 31.95 17.19
N CYS A 43 23.61 32.52 16.49
CA CYS A 43 22.24 32.54 16.97
C CYS A 43 21.62 31.14 17.14
N LEU A 44 22.16 30.11 16.47
CA LEU A 44 21.71 28.72 16.59
C LEU A 44 22.07 28.12 17.95
N TYR A 45 23.21 28.52 18.53
CA TYR A 45 23.67 28.01 19.82
C TYR A 45 23.30 28.89 21.01
N SER A 46 22.58 30.00 20.78
CA SER A 46 22.17 30.93 21.83
C SER A 46 20.65 30.97 21.94
N PHE A 47 20.09 30.40 23.01
CA PHE A 47 18.65 30.45 23.28
C PHE A 47 18.10 31.89 23.30
N LYS A 48 18.89 32.81 23.85
CA LYS A 48 18.57 34.24 23.90
C LYS A 48 18.40 34.82 22.49
N CYS A 49 19.24 34.42 21.56
CA CYS A 49 19.18 34.93 20.19
C CYS A 49 18.15 34.19 19.34
N TYR A 50 18.10 32.86 19.44
CA TYR A 50 17.16 31.99 18.74
C TYR A 50 15.69 32.44 18.93
N SER A 51 15.30 32.74 20.18
CA SER A 51 13.93 33.20 20.49
C SER A 51 13.53 34.55 19.88
N SER A 52 14.50 35.35 19.42
CA SER A 52 14.28 36.69 18.87
C SER A 52 14.17 36.72 17.34
N ILE A 53 14.55 35.63 16.67
CA ILE A 53 14.57 35.55 15.21
C ILE A 53 13.17 35.14 14.71
N LYS A 54 12.56 36.02 13.91
CA LYS A 54 11.28 35.74 13.23
C LYS A 54 11.43 34.94 11.94
N ASP A 55 12.64 34.91 11.39
CA ASP A 55 12.96 34.31 10.10
C ASP A 55 14.10 33.31 10.26
N LEU A 56 13.74 32.02 10.26
CA LEU A 56 14.65 30.93 10.54
C LEU A 56 15.79 30.86 9.51
N GLU A 57 15.56 31.31 8.27
CA GLU A 57 16.59 31.26 7.21
C GLU A 57 17.78 32.16 7.53
N LEU A 58 17.54 33.34 8.11
CA LEU A 58 18.60 34.27 8.52
C LEU A 58 19.42 33.75 9.71
N ALA A 59 18.89 32.80 10.49
CA ALA A 59 19.63 32.16 11.57
C ALA A 59 20.68 31.15 11.06
N ILE A 60 20.53 30.69 9.81
CA ILE A 60 21.31 29.58 9.25
C ILE A 60 22.70 30.03 8.74
N GLU A 61 22.92 31.33 8.51
CA GLU A 61 24.22 31.91 8.12
C GLU A 61 25.17 32.09 9.34
N GLY A 62 25.41 31.01 10.10
CA GLY A 62 26.27 30.99 11.29
C GLY A 62 27.76 30.88 10.96
N GLU A 63 28.33 31.85 10.26
CA GLU A 63 29.78 31.89 9.98
C GLU A 63 30.53 32.81 10.96
N PHE A 64 31.79 32.50 11.29
CA PHE A 64 32.65 33.44 12.02
C PHE A 64 33.20 34.52 11.09
N GLY A 65 33.77 34.10 9.95
CA GLY A 65 34.39 34.96 8.95
C GLY A 65 33.95 34.66 7.52
N ASN A 66 33.51 35.69 6.81
CA ASN A 66 33.17 35.63 5.38
C ASN A 66 33.98 36.67 4.62
N ILE A 67 34.99 36.15 3.92
CA ILE A 67 36.00 36.93 3.22
C ILE A 67 35.63 36.93 1.73
N GLY A 68 35.21 38.09 1.24
CA GLY A 68 34.83 38.31 -0.16
C GLY A 68 36.03 38.21 -1.10
N SER A 69 35.82 38.44 -2.38
CA SER A 69 36.82 38.18 -3.43
C SER A 69 38.00 39.14 -3.35
N GLU A 70 39.19 38.68 -3.76
CA GLU A 70 40.43 39.47 -3.79
C GLU A 70 40.78 40.10 -2.42
N ALA A 71 40.42 39.42 -1.32
CA ALA A 71 40.72 39.89 0.02
C ALA A 71 41.86 39.09 0.66
N THR A 72 42.69 39.76 1.45
CA THR A 72 43.73 39.11 2.26
C THR A 72 43.32 39.18 3.72
N LEU A 73 43.24 38.06 4.41
CA LEU A 73 43.07 38.00 5.86
C LEU A 73 44.34 37.43 6.50
N LEU A 74 45.00 38.22 7.33
CA LEU A 74 46.15 37.81 8.13
C LEU A 74 45.75 37.74 9.60
N ILE A 75 45.82 36.56 10.20
CA ILE A 75 45.61 36.31 11.63
C ILE A 75 46.94 35.87 12.23
N LYS A 76 47.41 36.55 13.28
CA LYS A 76 48.68 36.22 13.94
C LYS A 76 48.59 36.36 15.45
N ASN A 77 49.18 35.44 16.21
CA ASN A 77 49.23 35.55 17.68
C ASN A 77 47.85 35.83 18.28
N THR A 78 46.84 35.05 17.87
CA THR A 78 45.43 35.29 18.22
C THR A 78 44.84 34.04 18.85
N THR A 79 44.03 34.22 19.88
CA THR A 79 43.34 33.13 20.56
C THR A 79 41.85 33.17 20.24
N PHE A 80 41.32 32.04 19.77
CA PHE A 80 39.89 31.77 19.59
C PHE A 80 39.49 30.73 20.63
N ASN A 81 38.71 31.12 21.63
CA ASN A 81 38.31 30.24 22.72
C ASN A 81 36.79 30.28 22.88
N GLY A 82 36.12 29.13 22.78
CA GLY A 82 34.67 29.08 22.92
C GLY A 82 33.93 29.68 21.72
N ILE A 83 34.36 29.39 20.49
CA ILE A 83 33.66 29.83 19.28
C ILE A 83 32.66 28.76 18.85
N PHE A 84 31.37 29.06 18.90
CA PHE A 84 30.29 28.14 18.53
C PHE A 84 29.59 28.65 17.27
N GLN A 85 30.02 28.17 16.11
CA GLN A 85 29.55 28.61 14.80
C GLN A 85 29.26 27.40 13.90
N LYS A 86 28.44 27.59 12.87
CA LYS A 86 28.23 26.56 11.84
C LYS A 86 29.49 26.40 10.98
N ILE A 87 30.13 27.52 10.62
CA ILE A 87 31.36 27.59 9.83
C ILE A 87 32.33 28.55 10.53
N GLY A 88 33.62 28.22 10.60
CA GLY A 88 34.65 29.20 10.98
C GLY A 88 34.82 30.25 9.90
N PHE A 89 35.63 29.95 8.88
CA PHE A 89 35.97 30.84 7.79
C PHE A 89 35.59 30.26 6.44
N LYS A 90 34.98 31.10 5.60
CA LYS A 90 34.85 30.87 4.16
C LYS A 90 35.37 32.07 3.38
N ALA A 91 35.91 31.78 2.21
CA ALA A 91 36.52 32.77 1.34
C ALA A 91 35.93 32.67 -0.07
N LYS A 92 35.94 33.77 -0.81
CA LYS A 92 35.64 33.79 -2.24
C LYS A 92 36.91 33.79 -3.09
N GLN A 93 36.70 33.78 -4.41
CA GLN A 93 37.73 33.76 -5.43
C GLN A 93 38.91 34.70 -5.15
N PHE A 94 40.14 34.18 -5.34
CA PHE A 94 41.42 34.89 -5.21
C PHE A 94 41.76 35.39 -3.80
N SER A 95 40.96 35.04 -2.79
CA SER A 95 41.22 35.49 -1.43
C SER A 95 42.23 34.60 -0.72
N ASN A 96 43.08 35.22 0.11
CA ASN A 96 44.15 34.55 0.83
C ASN A 96 43.93 34.70 2.33
N ILE A 97 43.78 33.60 3.05
CA ILE A 97 43.67 33.59 4.51
C ILE A 97 44.93 32.94 5.08
N THR A 98 45.69 33.70 5.85
CA THR A 98 46.90 33.21 6.55
C THR A 98 46.70 33.30 8.04
N ILE A 99 46.87 32.19 8.75
CA ILE A 99 46.74 32.07 10.20
C ILE A 99 48.08 31.57 10.74
N SER A 100 48.65 32.26 11.72
CA SER A 100 49.96 31.91 12.26
C SER A 100 50.05 32.10 13.76
N ASP A 101 50.82 31.24 14.42
CA ASP A 101 51.17 31.36 15.84
C ASP A 101 49.92 31.58 16.72
N SER A 102 48.84 30.84 16.44
CA SER A 102 47.50 31.09 17.03
C SER A 102 46.95 29.86 17.74
N GLU A 103 45.90 30.04 18.53
CA GLU A 103 45.24 28.96 19.26
C GLU A 103 43.74 28.96 18.98
N ILE A 104 43.18 27.82 18.59
CA ILE A 104 41.75 27.60 18.41
C ILE A 104 41.35 26.48 19.35
N ILE A 105 40.68 26.82 20.45
CA ILE A 105 40.41 25.90 21.53
C ILE A 105 38.94 25.93 21.98
N TYR A 106 38.46 24.80 22.50
CA TYR A 106 37.12 24.65 23.07
C TYR A 106 36.00 25.19 22.17
N SER A 107 36.17 25.07 20.85
CA SER A 107 35.27 25.65 19.85
C SER A 107 34.46 24.58 19.13
N SER A 108 33.30 24.95 18.60
CA SER A 108 32.43 24.07 17.82
C SER A 108 32.19 24.64 16.43
N PHE A 109 32.51 23.87 15.40
CA PHE A 109 32.29 24.19 13.99
C PHE A 109 31.60 23.02 13.28
N ASP A 110 30.30 23.14 12.99
CA ASP A 110 29.54 22.05 12.34
C ASP A 110 30.22 21.59 11.02
N TYR A 111 30.64 22.55 10.19
CA TYR A 111 31.26 22.32 8.89
C TYR A 111 32.69 22.90 8.83
N GLY A 112 33.42 22.69 9.93
CA GLY A 112 34.84 23.01 10.04
C GLY A 112 35.16 24.48 10.27
N PHE A 113 36.35 24.70 10.85
CA PHE A 113 36.94 26.01 10.98
C PHE A 113 37.28 26.63 9.61
N ILE A 114 37.58 25.80 8.61
CA ILE A 114 37.70 26.18 7.20
C ILE A 114 36.67 25.38 6.41
N ASN A 115 35.79 26.07 5.69
CA ASN A 115 34.85 25.44 4.76
C ASN A 115 35.22 25.76 3.32
N ILE A 116 35.27 24.73 2.47
CA ILE A 116 35.56 24.84 1.04
C ILE A 116 34.45 24.14 0.25
N ASP A 117 33.80 24.89 -0.63
CA ASP A 117 32.83 24.38 -1.59
C ASP A 117 32.90 25.23 -2.86
N THR A 118 33.66 24.75 -3.85
CA THR A 118 33.80 25.45 -5.12
C THR A 118 32.49 25.58 -5.90
N THR A 119 31.48 24.76 -5.60
CA THR A 119 30.17 24.84 -6.27
C THR A 119 29.29 25.96 -5.73
N GLN A 120 29.62 26.51 -4.55
CA GLN A 120 28.85 27.55 -3.86
C GLN A 120 29.61 28.88 -3.72
N ASP A 121 30.59 29.16 -4.58
CA ASP A 121 31.44 30.35 -4.47
C ASP A 121 32.26 30.44 -3.15
N GLN A 122 32.58 29.29 -2.55
CA GLN A 122 33.39 29.19 -1.32
C GLN A 122 34.77 28.59 -1.63
N PHE A 123 35.62 29.37 -2.28
CA PHE A 123 36.93 28.93 -2.75
C PHE A 123 38.01 30.00 -2.57
N GLY A 124 38.90 29.79 -1.60
CA GLY A 124 40.06 30.64 -1.34
C GLY A 124 41.32 29.83 -0.98
N HIS A 125 42.42 30.54 -0.73
CA HIS A 125 43.70 29.93 -0.40
C HIS A 125 44.00 30.10 1.09
N TYR A 126 44.12 28.99 1.80
CA TYR A 126 44.30 28.94 3.25
C TYR A 126 45.71 28.48 3.58
N LYS A 127 46.39 29.20 4.48
CA LYS A 127 47.71 28.86 4.98
C LYS A 127 47.71 28.95 6.50
N VAL A 128 48.01 27.86 7.19
CA VAL A 128 47.99 27.77 8.65
C VAL A 128 49.35 27.29 9.16
N TYR A 129 49.99 28.07 10.03
CA TYR A 129 51.35 27.83 10.51
C TYR A 129 51.46 27.89 12.03
N ASN A 130 52.16 26.94 12.65
CA ASN A 130 52.47 26.99 14.09
C ASN A 130 51.23 27.22 14.98
N THR A 131 50.10 26.62 14.60
CA THR A 131 48.81 26.86 15.25
C THR A 131 48.38 25.62 16.02
N ILE A 132 47.72 25.82 17.16
CA ILE A 132 47.14 24.74 17.97
C ILE A 132 45.63 24.69 17.77
N PHE A 133 45.10 23.51 17.48
CA PHE A 133 43.67 23.20 17.48
C PHE A 133 43.40 22.15 18.56
N ALA A 134 42.79 22.55 19.68
CA ALA A 134 42.58 21.66 20.82
C ALA A 134 41.14 21.64 21.33
N TYR A 135 40.61 20.44 21.61
CA TYR A 135 39.27 20.24 22.19
C TYR A 135 38.15 20.87 21.34
N ASN A 136 38.30 20.87 20.01
CA ASN A 136 37.27 21.39 19.12
C ASN A 136 36.30 20.29 18.69
N MET A 137 35.03 20.67 18.51
CA MET A 137 33.95 19.78 18.12
C MET A 137 33.40 20.18 16.75
N GLY A 138 32.90 19.23 15.97
CA GLY A 138 32.20 19.51 14.72
C GLY A 138 31.27 18.39 14.30
N GLN A 139 30.44 18.62 13.29
CA GLN A 139 29.67 17.53 12.68
C GLN A 139 30.55 16.79 11.68
N TYR A 140 31.31 17.53 10.87
CA TYR A 140 32.14 16.99 9.81
C TYR A 140 33.45 17.77 9.72
N GLY A 141 34.56 17.17 10.14
CA GLY A 141 35.88 17.81 10.05
C GLY A 141 35.97 19.14 10.80
N PRO A 142 36.11 19.17 12.14
CA PRO A 142 36.11 20.41 12.93
C PRO A 142 37.21 21.41 12.51
N LEU A 143 38.30 20.95 11.89
CA LEU A 143 39.29 21.83 11.28
C LEU A 143 38.87 22.26 9.87
N ILE A 144 38.62 21.28 8.98
CA ILE A 144 38.37 21.57 7.57
C ILE A 144 37.32 20.63 6.99
N ASN A 145 36.35 21.23 6.31
CA ASN A 145 35.27 20.56 5.60
C ASN A 145 35.29 20.96 4.12
N ILE A 146 35.34 19.95 3.25
CA ILE A 146 35.53 20.15 1.81
C ILE A 146 34.43 19.40 1.05
N ASN A 147 33.43 20.13 0.57
CA ASN A 147 32.41 19.54 -0.28
C ASN A 147 32.93 19.30 -1.70
N GLU A 148 33.54 20.33 -2.29
CA GLU A 148 34.17 20.30 -3.61
C GLU A 148 35.37 21.24 -3.64
N ILE A 149 36.49 20.82 -4.25
CA ILE A 149 37.69 21.63 -4.39
C ILE A 149 38.29 21.46 -5.79
N ASN A 150 38.80 22.55 -6.35
CA ASN A 150 39.48 22.60 -7.63
C ASN A 150 40.72 23.52 -7.52
N SER A 151 41.33 23.88 -8.65
CA SER A 151 42.54 24.72 -8.69
C SER A 151 42.38 26.13 -8.12
N ASP A 152 41.15 26.62 -7.94
CA ASP A 152 40.86 27.96 -7.43
C ASP A 152 40.91 28.04 -5.89
N SER A 153 41.13 26.91 -5.22
CA SER A 153 41.26 26.85 -3.77
C SER A 153 42.36 25.87 -3.35
N SER A 154 42.97 26.14 -2.19
CA SER A 154 44.01 25.27 -1.62
C SER A 154 44.11 25.48 -0.13
N ALA A 155 44.49 24.45 0.62
CA ALA A 155 44.76 24.56 2.04
C ALA A 155 46.11 23.94 2.41
N LEU A 156 46.97 24.72 3.07
CA LEU A 156 48.27 24.29 3.56
C LEU A 156 48.34 24.44 5.07
N PHE A 157 48.53 23.33 5.77
CA PHE A 157 48.75 23.27 7.22
C PHE A 157 50.21 22.85 7.45
N SER A 158 50.97 23.66 8.18
CA SER A 158 52.38 23.36 8.46
C SER A 158 52.72 23.61 9.92
N ASN A 159 53.34 22.61 10.57
CA ASN A 159 53.65 22.64 12.00
C ASN A 159 52.41 22.93 12.87
N VAL A 160 51.28 22.30 12.54
CA VAL A 160 50.01 22.44 13.29
C VAL A 160 49.88 21.29 14.29
N THR A 161 49.41 21.59 15.49
CA THR A 161 49.17 20.59 16.55
C THR A 161 47.68 20.43 16.78
N LEU A 162 47.18 19.20 16.67
CA LEU A 162 45.75 18.86 16.70
C LEU A 162 45.46 17.87 17.83
N ILE A 163 44.84 18.34 18.90
CA ILE A 163 44.67 17.60 20.17
C ILE A 163 43.19 17.44 20.47
N GLU A 164 42.73 16.20 20.67
CA GLU A 164 41.37 15.91 21.15
C GLU A 164 40.25 16.63 20.37
N ASN A 165 40.42 16.76 19.05
CA ASN A 165 39.34 17.25 18.22
C ASN A 165 38.36 16.10 17.93
N PHE A 166 37.08 16.42 17.95
CA PHE A 166 36.01 15.43 17.85
C PHE A 166 35.02 15.82 16.75
N SER A 167 34.68 14.85 15.89
CA SER A 167 33.56 14.97 14.95
C SER A 167 32.45 14.00 15.33
N ILE A 168 31.20 14.45 15.32
CA ILE A 168 30.04 13.58 15.58
C ILE A 168 29.93 12.48 14.51
N TYR A 169 30.17 12.82 13.24
CA TYR A 169 29.95 11.90 12.12
C TYR A 169 31.28 11.42 11.52
N SER A 170 31.93 12.25 10.72
CA SER A 170 33.04 11.81 9.88
C SER A 170 34.16 12.83 9.84
N GLY A 171 35.39 12.32 9.88
CA GLY A 171 36.60 13.12 9.83
C GLY A 171 36.82 13.87 11.14
N GLY A 172 37.53 13.28 12.09
CA GLY A 172 37.82 13.94 13.38
C GLY A 172 38.66 15.21 13.25
N VAL A 173 39.32 15.41 12.09
CA VAL A 173 39.97 16.67 11.70
C VAL A 173 39.51 17.13 10.32
N VAL A 174 39.56 16.25 9.33
CA VAL A 174 39.30 16.55 7.92
C VAL A 174 38.13 15.74 7.40
N TYR A 175 37.14 16.42 6.82
CA TYR A 175 36.07 15.79 6.05
C TYR A 175 36.14 16.26 4.59
N SER A 176 36.12 15.33 3.64
CA SER A 176 36.10 15.67 2.23
C SER A 176 35.23 14.75 1.38
N THR A 177 34.43 15.35 0.49
CA THR A 177 33.68 14.66 -0.57
C THR A 177 34.18 14.99 -1.98
N SER A 178 35.31 15.67 -2.11
CA SER A 178 35.88 16.04 -3.42
C SER A 178 36.84 14.98 -3.94
N ASN A 179 36.84 14.81 -5.27
CA ASN A 179 37.78 13.95 -5.99
C ASN A 179 39.15 14.63 -6.27
N SER A 180 39.40 15.83 -5.75
CA SER A 180 40.67 16.57 -6.01
C SER A 180 41.40 16.99 -4.74
N THR A 181 40.95 16.54 -3.57
CA THR A 181 41.48 17.01 -2.28
C THR A 181 42.97 16.71 -2.09
N ASN A 182 43.44 15.55 -2.55
CA ASN A 182 44.85 15.17 -2.57
C ASN A 182 45.79 16.16 -3.28
N LEU A 183 45.31 16.90 -4.28
CA LEU A 183 46.11 17.85 -5.05
C LEU A 183 46.30 19.18 -4.32
N TYR A 184 45.29 19.60 -3.56
CA TYR A 184 45.15 20.98 -3.08
C TYR A 184 45.22 21.14 -1.56
N VAL A 185 45.18 20.03 -0.80
CA VAL A 185 45.22 20.04 0.67
C VAL A 185 46.43 19.28 1.18
N LYS A 186 47.23 19.95 2.02
CA LYS A 186 48.49 19.40 2.53
C LYS A 186 48.67 19.67 4.02
N PHE A 187 49.10 18.65 4.75
CA PHE A 187 49.53 18.67 6.13
C PHE A 187 51.02 18.32 6.18
N ILE A 188 51.85 19.31 6.54
CA ILE A 188 53.31 19.20 6.58
C ILE A 188 53.77 19.34 8.02
N ASP A 189 54.44 18.31 8.55
CA ASP A 189 54.99 18.27 9.90
C ASP A 189 53.95 18.58 10.98
N CYS A 190 52.73 18.06 10.81
CA CYS A 190 51.64 18.25 11.76
C CYS A 190 51.57 17.10 12.78
N THR A 191 51.16 17.41 14.01
CA THR A 191 50.98 16.44 15.10
C THR A 191 49.50 16.21 15.34
N PHE A 192 49.10 14.93 15.42
CA PHE A 192 47.71 14.52 15.66
C PHE A 192 47.68 13.66 16.93
N ASP A 193 47.02 14.16 17.97
CA ASP A 193 46.96 13.51 19.28
C ASP A 193 45.50 13.32 19.72
N ASN A 194 45.10 12.07 19.90
CA ASN A 194 43.80 11.67 20.45
C ASN A 194 42.57 12.31 19.77
N ASN A 195 42.62 12.57 18.47
CA ASN A 195 41.45 13.02 17.70
C ASN A 195 40.48 11.84 17.50
N SER A 196 39.19 12.12 17.36
CA SER A 196 38.17 11.07 17.23
C SER A 196 36.97 11.48 16.38
N SER A 197 36.32 10.49 15.81
CA SER A 197 35.06 10.61 15.08
C SER A 197 34.40 9.24 14.99
N HIS A 198 33.17 9.16 14.47
CA HIS A 198 32.58 7.86 14.16
C HIS A 198 33.34 7.17 13.01
N TYR A 199 33.67 7.94 11.95
CA TYR A 199 34.47 7.47 10.82
C TYR A 199 35.70 8.33 10.58
N GLY A 200 36.89 7.73 10.58
CA GLY A 200 38.13 8.44 10.25
C GLY A 200 38.51 9.45 11.31
N PHE A 201 39.17 9.01 12.39
CA PHE A 201 39.57 9.85 13.54
C PHE A 201 40.39 11.07 13.13
N ILE A 202 41.09 11.00 11.99
CA ILE A 202 41.79 12.14 11.39
C ILE A 202 41.07 12.56 10.11
N SER A 203 40.94 11.66 9.13
CA SER A 203 40.45 12.02 7.80
C SER A 203 39.36 11.08 7.32
N TYR A 204 38.30 11.68 6.77
CA TYR A 204 37.28 11.01 5.98
C TYR A 204 37.30 11.56 4.56
N SER A 205 37.45 10.70 3.56
CA SER A 205 37.52 11.10 2.13
C SER A 205 36.66 10.21 1.24
N VAL A 206 36.50 10.57 -0.04
CA VAL A 206 35.65 9.78 -0.95
C VAL A 206 36.22 8.38 -1.20
N THR A 207 37.48 8.36 -1.59
CA THR A 207 38.31 7.17 -1.75
C THR A 207 39.68 7.49 -1.21
N LYS A 208 40.49 6.46 -1.02
CA LYS A 208 41.88 6.62 -0.57
C LYS A 208 42.75 7.45 -1.53
N GLU A 209 42.43 7.45 -2.82
CA GLU A 209 43.18 8.21 -3.83
C GLU A 209 43.00 9.74 -3.69
N PHE A 210 41.89 10.17 -3.10
CA PHE A 210 41.51 11.58 -3.00
C PHE A 210 41.79 12.18 -1.62
N GLU A 211 42.42 11.44 -0.71
CA GLU A 211 42.77 11.95 0.62
C GLU A 211 43.77 13.11 0.59
N PRO A 212 43.70 14.05 1.55
CA PRO A 212 44.73 15.08 1.70
C PRO A 212 46.14 14.48 1.78
N PHE A 213 47.14 15.24 1.37
CA PHE A 213 48.53 14.83 1.56
C PHE A 213 48.96 15.03 3.02
N PHE A 214 49.46 13.97 3.66
CA PHE A 214 50.05 14.03 5.00
C PHE A 214 51.53 13.65 4.94
N SER A 215 52.44 14.48 5.47
CA SER A 215 53.88 14.18 5.44
C SER A 215 54.28 12.98 6.30
N ASN A 216 53.48 12.66 7.32
CA ASN A 216 53.61 11.51 8.23
C ASN A 216 52.52 10.44 8.00
N TYR A 217 52.04 10.31 6.76
CA TYR A 217 50.92 9.42 6.41
C TYR A 217 51.09 7.97 6.91
N ASP A 218 52.28 7.38 6.74
CA ASP A 218 52.53 5.98 7.10
C ASP A 218 52.38 5.73 8.61
N ASP A 219 52.83 6.67 9.45
CA ASP A 219 52.69 6.59 10.90
C ASP A 219 51.21 6.70 11.30
N LEU A 220 50.50 7.69 10.73
CA LEU A 220 49.08 7.91 11.04
C LEU A 220 48.21 6.73 10.61
N LYS A 221 48.52 6.11 9.46
CA LYS A 221 47.77 4.99 8.90
C LYS A 221 47.93 3.71 9.71
N SER A 222 49.02 3.58 10.48
CA SER A 222 49.24 2.42 11.34
C SER A 222 48.24 2.32 12.51
N ILE A 223 47.57 3.43 12.82
CA ILE A 223 46.54 3.52 13.86
C ILE A 223 45.17 3.23 13.22
N GLU A 224 44.45 2.28 13.80
CA GLU A 224 43.13 1.85 13.32
C GLU A 224 42.12 3.00 13.29
N ASN A 225 41.30 3.04 12.23
CA ASN A 225 40.26 4.04 12.01
C ASN A 225 40.73 5.51 11.92
N ASN A 226 42.04 5.80 11.85
CA ASN A 226 42.50 7.18 11.60
C ASN A 226 42.04 7.72 10.24
N PHE A 227 41.94 6.83 9.27
CA PHE A 227 41.45 7.12 7.93
C PHE A 227 40.23 6.24 7.66
N ALA A 228 39.21 6.84 7.07
CA ALA A 228 38.05 6.14 6.57
C ALA A 228 37.60 6.74 5.23
N THR A 229 36.91 5.93 4.44
CA THR A 229 36.34 6.39 3.16
C THR A 229 34.85 6.08 3.08
N TYR A 230 34.19 6.49 1.99
CA TYR A 230 32.89 5.91 1.67
C TYR A 230 32.99 4.37 1.51
N PRO A 231 31.88 3.65 1.70
CA PRO A 231 31.87 2.20 1.46
C PRO A 231 32.29 1.89 0.04
N THR A 232 33.36 1.12 -0.07
CA THR A 232 33.88 0.63 -1.35
C THR A 232 33.75 -0.89 -1.48
N LYS A 233 33.20 -1.57 -0.46
CA LYS A 233 32.98 -3.00 -0.50
C LYS A 233 31.72 -3.37 0.27
N ILE A 234 30.98 -4.33 -0.27
CA ILE A 234 29.89 -5.00 0.42
C ILE A 234 30.25 -6.49 0.50
N GLU A 235 30.22 -7.06 1.69
CA GLU A 235 30.50 -8.48 1.89
C GLU A 235 29.37 -9.15 2.64
N LEU A 236 29.20 -10.44 2.39
CA LEU A 236 28.27 -11.27 3.14
C LEU A 236 28.73 -11.39 4.59
N ASP A 237 27.84 -11.12 5.55
CA ASP A 237 28.15 -11.30 6.97
C ASP A 237 28.49 -12.77 7.24
N GLU A 238 29.52 -13.03 8.05
CA GLU A 238 30.01 -14.39 8.35
C GLU A 238 28.93 -15.29 8.97
N ASN A 239 27.95 -14.68 9.64
CA ASN A 239 26.81 -15.38 10.23
C ASN A 239 25.70 -15.72 9.22
N SER A 240 25.78 -15.21 8.00
CA SER A 240 24.79 -15.45 6.95
C SER A 240 25.07 -16.75 6.19
N THR A 241 24.04 -17.32 5.57
CA THR A 241 24.18 -18.53 4.75
C THR A 241 24.70 -18.18 3.35
N ASN A 242 25.85 -18.76 2.98
CA ASN A 242 26.45 -18.57 1.65
C ASN A 242 25.70 -19.28 0.52
N LEU A 243 24.94 -20.32 0.86
CA LEU A 243 24.14 -21.10 -0.07
C LEU A 243 22.70 -21.23 0.45
N ILE A 244 21.76 -20.68 -0.30
CA ILE A 244 20.33 -20.87 -0.08
C ILE A 244 19.81 -21.92 -1.03
N SER A 245 18.97 -22.82 -0.54
CA SER A 245 18.28 -23.76 -1.41
C SER A 245 16.78 -23.67 -1.24
N VAL A 246 16.11 -23.38 -2.36
CA VAL A 246 14.67 -23.06 -2.44
C VAL A 246 14.02 -23.85 -3.55
N LEU A 247 12.71 -24.03 -3.47
CA LEU A 247 11.89 -24.37 -4.63
C LEU A 247 11.57 -23.09 -5.41
N SER A 248 11.33 -23.23 -6.72
CA SER A 248 10.83 -22.11 -7.53
C SER A 248 9.53 -21.58 -6.92
N GLY A 249 9.42 -20.29 -6.65
CA GLY A 249 8.26 -19.68 -6.01
C GLY A 249 8.33 -19.54 -4.48
N ASP A 250 9.37 -20.08 -3.83
CA ASP A 250 9.60 -19.83 -2.40
C ASP A 250 10.04 -18.38 -2.15
N THR A 251 9.72 -17.88 -0.95
CA THR A 251 10.19 -16.59 -0.44
C THR A 251 11.43 -16.79 0.42
N ILE A 252 12.50 -16.09 0.09
CA ILE A 252 13.72 -15.97 0.88
C ILE A 252 13.49 -14.82 1.86
N SER A 253 13.56 -15.12 3.16
CA SER A 253 13.44 -14.12 4.22
C SER A 253 14.82 -13.62 4.70
N ASN A 254 14.82 -12.65 5.63
CA ASN A 254 15.91 -11.83 6.17
C ASN A 254 17.11 -12.58 6.81
N GLN A 255 17.42 -13.80 6.39
CA GLN A 255 18.52 -14.63 6.87
C GLN A 255 19.87 -14.22 6.27
N ILE A 256 19.86 -13.43 5.19
CA ILE A 256 21.08 -12.96 4.54
C ILE A 256 21.29 -11.49 4.89
N LYS A 257 22.41 -11.24 5.57
CA LYS A 257 22.90 -9.91 5.93
C LYS A 257 24.23 -9.66 5.26
N TYR A 258 24.45 -8.42 4.86
CA TYR A 258 25.72 -7.95 4.33
C TYR A 258 26.26 -6.84 5.21
N LYS A 259 27.58 -6.69 5.22
CA LYS A 259 28.28 -5.60 5.89
C LYS A 259 28.97 -4.73 4.84
N LEU A 260 29.04 -3.44 5.16
CA LEU A 260 29.71 -2.45 4.33
C LEU A 260 31.11 -2.21 4.88
N TYR A 261 32.09 -2.12 3.98
CA TYR A 261 33.47 -1.80 4.31
C TYR A 261 34.00 -0.70 3.41
N ASP A 262 34.92 0.10 3.96
CA ASP A 262 35.61 1.17 3.24
C ASP A 262 36.91 0.68 2.56
N ASP A 263 37.69 1.59 1.96
CA ASP A 263 38.95 1.27 1.26
C ASP A 263 40.06 0.74 2.18
N TYR A 264 39.91 0.93 3.49
CA TYR A 264 40.83 0.44 4.52
C TYR A 264 40.38 -0.92 5.09
N GLY A 265 39.21 -1.40 4.70
CA GLY A 265 38.60 -2.59 5.29
C GLY A 265 37.99 -2.34 6.66
N ASN A 266 37.78 -1.08 7.05
CA ASN A 266 37.02 -0.76 8.24
C ASN A 266 35.54 -1.08 7.98
N MET A 267 34.86 -1.67 8.96
CA MET A 267 33.42 -1.90 8.90
C MET A 267 32.67 -0.60 9.13
N ILE A 268 31.64 -0.34 8.33
CA ILE A 268 30.80 0.85 8.44
C ILE A 268 29.58 0.53 9.31
N ALA A 269 29.46 1.22 10.45
CA ALA A 269 28.40 1.05 11.44
C ALA A 269 27.17 1.94 11.14
N ILE A 270 26.08 1.35 10.71
CA ILE A 270 24.87 2.08 10.33
C ILE A 270 23.97 2.22 11.55
N HIS A 271 23.97 3.40 12.16
CA HIS A 271 23.08 3.71 13.27
C HIS A 271 21.60 3.73 12.85
N SER A 272 20.76 3.06 13.63
CA SER A 272 19.31 3.00 13.43
C SER A 272 18.53 4.12 14.11
N ASP A 273 19.20 4.96 14.90
CA ASP A 273 18.56 6.11 15.52
C ASP A 273 18.25 7.16 14.45
N ILE A 274 16.97 7.22 14.07
CA ILE A 274 16.43 8.15 13.07
C ILE A 274 16.78 9.60 13.41
N ASP A 275 16.92 9.93 14.70
CA ASP A 275 17.27 11.29 15.14
C ASP A 275 18.75 11.63 14.84
N LEU A 276 19.62 10.62 14.70
CA LEU A 276 21.02 10.76 14.32
C LEU A 276 21.27 10.53 12.83
N ILE A 277 20.30 9.95 12.10
CA ILE A 277 20.38 9.78 10.65
C ILE A 277 20.25 11.15 9.98
N ILE A 278 21.39 11.82 9.80
CA ILE A 278 21.46 12.94 8.88
C ILE A 278 21.15 12.42 7.47
N VAL A 279 20.24 13.14 6.81
CA VAL A 279 19.66 12.86 5.49
C VAL A 279 20.71 12.56 4.41
N ASP A 280 21.94 13.03 4.58
CA ASP A 280 22.99 12.94 3.55
C ASP A 280 23.94 11.74 3.68
N THR A 281 23.97 11.03 4.81
CA THR A 281 24.89 9.89 5.02
C THR A 281 24.23 8.61 5.49
N GLY A 282 23.00 8.65 6.03
CA GLY A 282 22.46 7.54 6.83
C GLY A 282 21.82 6.36 6.09
N PHE A 283 21.53 6.44 4.79
CA PHE A 283 20.83 5.35 4.07
C PHE A 283 21.56 4.88 2.81
N PHE A 284 22.12 3.68 2.89
CA PHE A 284 22.63 2.98 1.71
C PHE A 284 21.52 2.16 1.08
N PHE A 285 21.09 2.55 -0.13
CA PHE A 285 20.12 1.77 -0.89
C PHE A 285 20.81 0.75 -1.78
N PHE A 286 20.26 -0.46 -1.84
CA PHE A 286 20.77 -1.53 -2.69
C PHE A 286 19.65 -2.21 -3.48
N ASN A 287 20.00 -2.74 -4.66
CA ASN A 287 19.15 -3.55 -5.52
C ASN A 287 19.59 -5.00 -5.45
N VAL A 288 18.62 -5.91 -5.56
CA VAL A 288 18.88 -7.34 -5.65
C VAL A 288 18.45 -7.86 -7.01
N GLU A 289 19.39 -8.49 -7.70
CA GLU A 289 19.21 -9.06 -9.04
C GLU A 289 19.65 -10.51 -9.06
N ILE A 290 19.20 -11.26 -10.06
CA ILE A 290 19.72 -12.61 -10.33
C ILE A 290 20.61 -12.55 -11.56
N ASN A 291 21.76 -13.20 -11.49
CA ASN A 291 22.77 -13.14 -12.55
C ASN A 291 22.29 -13.72 -13.91
N ASP A 292 21.33 -14.65 -13.90
CA ASP A 292 20.74 -15.25 -15.10
C ASP A 292 19.23 -14.98 -15.18
N THR A 293 18.89 -13.80 -15.72
CA THR A 293 17.51 -13.35 -15.90
C THR A 293 16.73 -14.12 -16.97
N ARG A 294 17.38 -15.00 -17.73
CA ARG A 294 16.72 -15.83 -18.77
C ARG A 294 16.18 -17.14 -18.20
N ASN A 295 16.73 -17.61 -17.09
CA ASN A 295 16.36 -18.87 -16.46
C ASN A 295 15.71 -18.69 -15.09
N ALA A 296 15.87 -17.53 -14.46
CA ALA A 296 15.28 -17.21 -13.18
C ALA A 296 14.93 -15.71 -13.06
N PHE A 297 14.06 -15.40 -12.10
CA PHE A 297 13.49 -14.08 -11.88
C PHE A 297 13.17 -13.86 -10.40
N VAL A 298 13.42 -12.64 -9.91
CA VAL A 298 13.07 -12.22 -8.55
C VAL A 298 11.76 -11.42 -8.60
N ASN A 299 10.67 -11.99 -8.10
CA ASN A 299 9.31 -11.44 -8.16
C ASN A 299 8.85 -10.82 -6.82
N SER A 300 9.54 -9.78 -6.37
CA SER A 300 9.14 -8.96 -5.21
C SER A 300 9.92 -7.64 -5.17
N GLN A 301 9.87 -6.91 -4.04
CA GLN A 301 10.62 -5.67 -3.84
C GLN A 301 12.14 -5.94 -3.88
N ARG A 302 12.79 -5.51 -4.96
CA ARG A 302 14.24 -5.70 -5.19
C ARG A 302 15.11 -4.63 -4.53
N ILE A 303 14.52 -3.47 -4.21
CA ILE A 303 15.21 -2.33 -3.62
C ILE A 303 14.97 -2.32 -2.12
N SER A 304 16.05 -2.30 -1.34
CA SER A 304 16.03 -2.17 0.11
C SER A 304 17.12 -1.20 0.57
N TYR A 305 17.25 -1.01 1.87
CA TYR A 305 18.26 -0.16 2.49
C TYR A 305 18.99 -0.89 3.61
N CYS A 306 20.17 -0.40 3.96
CA CYS A 306 20.97 -0.91 5.07
C CYS A 306 20.64 -0.16 6.38
N ALA A 307 20.57 -0.87 7.49
CA ALA A 307 20.29 -0.38 8.84
C ALA A 307 20.87 -1.34 9.90
N ASP A 308 21.07 -0.87 11.13
CA ASP A 308 21.58 -1.69 12.25
C ASP A 308 22.89 -2.43 11.90
N ASP A 309 23.89 -1.68 11.44
CA ASP A 309 25.22 -2.21 11.06
C ASP A 309 25.21 -3.27 9.93
N GLY A 310 24.14 -3.35 9.13
CA GLY A 310 24.10 -4.26 8.00
C GLY A 310 23.01 -4.01 6.96
N CYS A 311 23.11 -4.72 5.85
CA CYS A 311 22.13 -4.71 4.77
C CYS A 311 21.38 -6.04 4.79
N SER A 312 20.16 -6.05 5.32
CA SER A 312 19.33 -7.27 5.33
C SER A 312 18.57 -7.40 4.03
N LEU A 313 18.64 -8.57 3.37
CA LEU A 313 17.82 -8.82 2.19
C LEU A 313 16.34 -8.65 2.52
N PRO A 314 15.55 -7.95 1.66
CA PRO A 314 14.11 -7.92 1.80
C PRO A 314 13.52 -9.32 1.53
N GLU A 315 12.22 -9.49 1.74
CA GLU A 315 11.55 -10.73 1.36
C GLU A 315 11.56 -10.91 -0.18
N LEU A 316 12.35 -11.88 -0.65
CA LEU A 316 12.59 -12.13 -2.07
C LEU A 316 11.91 -13.40 -2.55
N LYS A 317 10.91 -13.28 -3.42
CA LYS A 317 10.31 -14.45 -4.07
C LYS A 317 11.10 -14.80 -5.33
N VAL A 318 11.75 -15.96 -5.35
CA VAL A 318 12.60 -16.38 -6.49
C VAL A 318 11.90 -17.44 -7.32
N ILE A 319 11.75 -17.22 -8.62
CA ILE A 319 11.05 -18.10 -9.55
C ILE A 319 11.98 -18.44 -10.70
N GLY A 320 12.17 -19.70 -11.05
CA GLY A 320 13.07 -20.08 -12.13
C GLY A 320 13.14 -21.58 -12.40
N ASN A 321 13.92 -21.95 -13.41
CA ASN A 321 14.25 -23.34 -13.71
C ASN A 321 15.17 -23.92 -12.62
N PRO A 322 15.15 -25.24 -12.37
CA PRO A 322 16.11 -25.86 -11.44
C PRO A 322 17.56 -25.60 -11.87
N GLY A 323 18.42 -25.24 -10.92
CA GLY A 323 19.80 -24.87 -11.21
C GLY A 323 20.50 -24.07 -10.11
N HIS A 324 21.77 -23.75 -10.34
CA HIS A 324 22.58 -22.89 -9.47
C HIS A 324 22.66 -21.48 -10.07
N TYR A 325 22.27 -20.49 -9.30
CA TYR A 325 22.30 -19.07 -9.67
C TYR A 325 23.01 -18.26 -8.59
N LYS A 326 23.25 -16.99 -8.89
CA LYS A 326 23.77 -16.02 -7.93
C LYS A 326 22.78 -14.88 -7.77
N LEU A 327 22.37 -14.64 -6.53
CA LEU A 327 21.73 -13.38 -6.16
C LEU A 327 22.83 -12.34 -6.01
N GLN A 328 22.76 -11.32 -6.85
CA GLN A 328 23.69 -10.20 -6.90
C GLN A 328 23.07 -9.02 -6.17
N ILE A 329 23.81 -8.43 -5.24
CA ILE A 329 23.45 -7.19 -4.58
C ILE A 329 24.30 -6.07 -5.14
N ASN A 330 23.64 -5.02 -5.61
CA ASN A 330 24.26 -3.83 -6.15
C ASN A 330 23.88 -2.62 -5.29
N ILE A 331 24.85 -1.88 -4.75
CA ILE A 331 24.56 -0.60 -4.12
C ILE A 331 24.10 0.38 -5.21
N ILE A 332 22.89 0.94 -5.09
CA ILE A 332 22.28 1.79 -6.13
C ILE A 332 22.72 3.24 -5.94
N LYS A 333 22.65 3.75 -4.72
CA LYS A 333 22.94 5.15 -4.42
C LYS A 333 23.02 5.41 -2.91
N ASN A 334 23.95 6.27 -2.51
CA ASN A 334 23.85 7.08 -1.32
C ASN A 334 24.20 8.50 -1.80
N SER A 335 23.29 9.47 -1.67
CA SER A 335 23.54 10.88 -1.98
C SER A 335 23.72 11.26 -3.48
N PRO A 336 23.57 12.54 -3.91
CA PRO A 336 23.80 13.02 -5.28
C PRO A 336 25.20 12.80 -5.88
N PHE A 337 26.17 12.31 -5.11
CA PHE A 337 27.57 12.27 -5.52
C PHE A 337 27.98 10.88 -6.04
N ASN A 338 28.25 10.83 -7.35
CA ASN A 338 28.89 9.77 -8.15
C ASN A 338 28.28 8.35 -8.16
N GLU A 339 28.27 7.73 -9.34
CA GLU A 339 27.97 6.30 -9.50
C GLU A 339 29.07 5.47 -8.83
N TYR A 340 28.67 4.54 -7.95
CA TYR A 340 29.62 3.67 -7.26
C TYR A 340 30.47 2.87 -8.25
N ILE A 341 31.78 2.80 -7.98
CA ILE A 341 32.64 1.76 -8.53
C ILE A 341 32.01 0.41 -8.11
N LYS A 342 31.79 -0.49 -9.07
CA LYS A 342 30.90 -1.67 -8.94
C LYS A 342 31.16 -2.52 -7.69
N ASN A 343 30.37 -2.28 -6.64
CA ASN A 343 30.42 -3.03 -5.39
C ASN A 343 29.29 -4.06 -5.37
N ASN A 344 29.58 -5.21 -5.97
CA ASN A 344 28.63 -6.30 -6.07
C ASN A 344 28.98 -7.37 -5.04
N ALA A 345 28.02 -7.74 -4.19
CA ALA A 345 28.10 -8.97 -3.40
C ALA A 345 27.26 -10.06 -4.04
N TYR A 346 27.61 -11.32 -3.79
CA TYR A 346 26.91 -12.48 -4.34
C TYR A 346 26.58 -13.48 -3.24
N VAL A 347 25.38 -14.05 -3.31
CA VAL A 347 24.99 -15.26 -2.56
C VAL A 347 24.55 -16.33 -3.54
N ASP A 348 25.05 -17.55 -3.33
CA ASP A 348 24.68 -18.68 -4.15
C ASP A 348 23.27 -19.16 -3.80
N ILE A 349 22.48 -19.42 -4.83
CA ILE A 349 21.11 -19.91 -4.71
C ILE A 349 20.92 -21.14 -5.58
N MET A 350 20.39 -22.20 -4.99
CA MET A 350 20.06 -23.45 -5.65
C MET A 350 18.54 -23.61 -5.71
N ILE A 351 17.98 -23.44 -6.91
CA ILE A 351 16.57 -23.74 -7.18
C ILE A 351 16.47 -25.25 -7.40
N LYS A 352 15.78 -25.96 -6.51
CA LYS A 352 15.59 -27.41 -6.58
C LYS A 352 14.51 -27.79 -7.59
N GLU A 353 14.57 -29.03 -8.06
CA GLU A 353 13.47 -29.62 -8.82
C GLU A 353 12.19 -29.76 -7.98
N CYS A 354 11.04 -29.57 -8.63
CA CYS A 354 9.74 -29.76 -8.03
C CYS A 354 9.48 -31.24 -7.75
N ASN A 355 9.16 -31.59 -6.50
CA ASN A 355 8.68 -32.95 -6.19
C ASN A 355 7.25 -33.15 -6.71
N ASP A 356 6.86 -34.40 -6.98
CA ASP A 356 5.53 -34.81 -7.49
C ASP A 356 4.36 -34.36 -6.59
N LEU A 357 4.63 -34.04 -5.32
CA LEU A 357 3.67 -33.49 -4.37
C LEU A 357 3.25 -32.04 -4.69
N TYR A 358 4.09 -31.29 -5.40
CA TYR A 358 3.89 -29.88 -5.71
C TYR A 358 3.27 -29.71 -7.11
N ARG A 359 2.58 -28.59 -7.31
CA ARG A 359 2.16 -28.16 -8.65
C ARG A 359 3.23 -27.25 -9.24
N TYR A 360 3.52 -27.46 -10.53
CA TYR A 360 4.51 -26.70 -11.29
C TYR A 360 3.85 -25.91 -12.42
N GLN A 361 3.45 -24.67 -12.13
CA GLN A 361 2.67 -23.80 -13.03
C GLN A 361 3.14 -22.35 -12.94
N ASP A 362 2.99 -21.57 -14.02
CA ASP A 362 3.26 -20.13 -14.02
C ASP A 362 2.03 -19.40 -13.46
N ILE A 363 1.98 -19.23 -12.14
CA ILE A 363 0.87 -18.56 -11.46
C ILE A 363 1.09 -17.04 -11.38
N GLU A 364 2.31 -16.57 -11.62
CA GLU A 364 2.69 -15.16 -11.57
C GLU A 364 2.63 -14.47 -12.94
N ASN A 365 2.45 -15.23 -14.03
CA ASN A 365 2.45 -14.75 -15.43
C ASN A 365 3.75 -14.05 -15.82
N VAL A 366 4.89 -14.54 -15.31
CA VAL A 366 6.22 -13.98 -15.56
C VAL A 366 7.03 -14.82 -16.56
N GLY A 367 6.46 -15.90 -17.10
CA GLY A 367 7.11 -16.81 -18.04
C GLY A 367 7.88 -17.94 -17.37
N PHE A 368 7.92 -17.98 -16.03
CA PHE A 368 8.56 -19.03 -15.24
C PHE A 368 7.53 -19.73 -14.35
N LYS A 369 7.72 -21.03 -14.14
CA LYS A 369 6.80 -21.84 -13.32
C LYS A 369 7.24 -21.86 -11.86
N SER A 370 6.27 -21.70 -10.97
CA SER A 370 6.43 -21.84 -9.52
C SER A 370 6.01 -23.25 -9.06
N CYS A 371 6.72 -23.75 -8.06
CA CYS A 371 6.44 -24.92 -7.27
C CYS A 371 5.67 -24.53 -6.01
N TYR A 372 4.42 -24.96 -5.90
CA TYR A 372 3.63 -24.64 -4.71
C TYR A 372 2.69 -25.79 -4.36
N LEU A 373 2.35 -25.86 -3.07
CA LEU A 373 1.24 -26.68 -2.59
C LEU A 373 -0.06 -25.89 -2.79
N PRO A 374 -1.06 -26.45 -3.49
CA PRO A 374 -2.35 -25.81 -3.63
C PRO A 374 -2.92 -25.39 -2.27
N LYS A 375 -3.21 -24.11 -2.12
CA LYS A 375 -3.85 -23.57 -0.92
C LYS A 375 -5.20 -22.97 -1.31
N CYS A 376 -6.25 -23.43 -0.64
CA CYS A 376 -7.57 -22.84 -0.75
C CYS A 376 -7.81 -22.04 0.54
N ASP A 377 -7.91 -20.72 0.42
CA ASP A 377 -8.16 -19.83 1.56
C ASP A 377 -9.57 -20.03 2.12
N TYR A 378 -10.49 -20.51 1.26
CA TYR A 378 -11.84 -20.89 1.61
C TYR A 378 -12.00 -22.42 1.62
N SER A 379 -12.85 -22.93 2.52
CA SER A 379 -13.16 -24.36 2.59
C SER A 379 -13.86 -24.84 1.32
N CYS A 380 -13.36 -25.92 0.71
CA CYS A 380 -13.96 -26.57 -0.46
C CYS A 380 -15.29 -27.29 -0.16
N ASN A 381 -15.98 -27.00 0.95
CA ASN A 381 -17.25 -27.61 1.37
C ASN A 381 -17.26 -29.15 1.29
N GLY A 382 -16.12 -29.77 1.61
CA GLY A 382 -15.89 -31.23 1.55
C GLY A 382 -15.10 -31.71 0.33
N GLY A 383 -14.87 -30.84 -0.67
CA GLY A 383 -14.06 -31.11 -1.87
C GLY A 383 -12.57 -31.13 -1.59
N ILE A 384 -11.77 -31.55 -2.57
CA ILE A 384 -10.31 -31.58 -2.47
C ILE A 384 -9.76 -30.35 -3.19
N CYS A 385 -8.93 -29.55 -2.51
CA CYS A 385 -8.24 -28.42 -3.14
C CYS A 385 -7.20 -28.96 -4.14
N ILE A 386 -7.42 -28.72 -5.43
CA ILE A 386 -6.55 -29.23 -6.51
C ILE A 386 -5.63 -28.15 -7.08
N ASN A 387 -6.02 -26.88 -6.95
CA ASN A 387 -5.23 -25.70 -7.28
C ASN A 387 -5.60 -24.55 -6.33
N ASN A 388 -4.86 -23.43 -6.36
CA ASN A 388 -5.14 -22.28 -5.50
C ASN A 388 -6.57 -21.78 -5.70
N ASN A 389 -7.39 -21.88 -4.65
CA ASN A 389 -8.82 -21.56 -4.66
C ASN A 389 -9.64 -22.29 -5.76
N VAL A 390 -9.19 -23.48 -6.19
CA VAL A 390 -9.94 -24.35 -7.11
C VAL A 390 -10.10 -25.73 -6.48
N CYS A 391 -11.36 -26.10 -6.26
CA CYS A 391 -11.75 -27.33 -5.60
C CYS A 391 -12.27 -28.36 -6.62
N ASP A 392 -11.94 -29.64 -6.41
CA ASP A 392 -12.59 -30.77 -7.08
C ASP A 392 -13.86 -31.17 -6.32
N CYS A 393 -15.01 -30.93 -6.97
CA CYS A 393 -16.35 -31.16 -6.42
C CYS A 393 -16.99 -32.48 -6.90
N SER A 394 -16.27 -33.28 -7.70
CA SER A 394 -16.82 -34.45 -8.41
C SER A 394 -17.50 -35.49 -7.50
N LYS A 395 -17.15 -35.53 -6.21
CA LYS A 395 -17.66 -36.51 -5.24
C LYS A 395 -18.90 -36.05 -4.44
N ILE A 396 -19.32 -34.78 -4.53
CA ILE A 396 -20.20 -34.16 -3.51
C ILE A 396 -21.57 -33.75 -4.08
N GLY A 397 -21.77 -33.85 -5.39
CA GLY A 397 -23.04 -33.49 -6.03
C GLY A 397 -23.32 -31.98 -6.01
N VAL A 398 -22.26 -31.17 -5.92
CA VAL A 398 -22.24 -29.71 -6.03
C VAL A 398 -21.18 -29.32 -7.07
N LYS A 399 -21.32 -28.13 -7.65
CA LYS A 399 -20.42 -27.56 -8.66
C LYS A 399 -19.93 -26.19 -8.20
N GLY A 400 -19.18 -25.49 -9.05
CA GLY A 400 -18.57 -24.20 -8.72
C GLY A 400 -17.10 -24.35 -8.31
N LEU A 401 -16.35 -23.25 -8.35
CA LEU A 401 -14.90 -23.25 -8.03
C LEU A 401 -14.62 -23.66 -6.58
N LEU A 402 -15.59 -23.43 -5.67
CA LEU A 402 -15.52 -23.72 -4.23
C LEU A 402 -16.52 -24.79 -3.78
N CYS A 403 -17.15 -25.51 -4.73
CA CYS A 403 -18.16 -26.53 -4.44
C CYS A 403 -19.39 -25.99 -3.67
N ASP A 404 -19.85 -24.81 -4.04
CA ASP A 404 -20.92 -24.05 -3.37
C ASP A 404 -22.20 -23.92 -4.21
N GLU A 405 -22.19 -24.35 -5.48
CA GLU A 405 -23.36 -24.30 -6.35
C GLU A 405 -24.08 -25.66 -6.44
N PHE A 406 -25.41 -25.68 -6.34
CA PHE A 406 -26.21 -26.90 -6.50
C PHE A 406 -26.64 -27.13 -7.97
N TYR A 407 -26.96 -28.37 -8.33
CA TYR A 407 -27.57 -28.70 -9.62
C TYR A 407 -29.06 -28.32 -9.63
N LYS A 408 -29.57 -27.81 -10.76
CA LYS A 408 -31.00 -27.50 -10.92
C LYS A 408 -31.80 -28.77 -11.22
N LEU A 409 -33.02 -28.87 -10.67
CA LEU A 409 -33.91 -30.01 -10.91
C LEU A 409 -34.46 -30.00 -12.34
N GLU A 410 -34.22 -31.06 -13.10
CA GLU A 410 -34.77 -31.23 -14.44
C GLU A 410 -36.27 -31.57 -14.38
N ARG A 411 -37.10 -30.77 -15.08
CA ARG A 411 -38.55 -31.02 -15.21
C ARG A 411 -38.83 -31.98 -16.34
N ASN A 412 -39.89 -32.79 -16.19
CA ASN A 412 -40.37 -33.62 -17.28
C ASN A 412 -41.17 -32.78 -18.29
N ILE A 413 -40.47 -32.31 -19.32
CA ILE A 413 -41.00 -31.42 -20.39
C ILE A 413 -42.25 -32.01 -21.06
N LEU A 414 -42.34 -33.35 -21.16
CA LEU A 414 -43.47 -34.02 -21.81
C LEU A 414 -44.80 -33.74 -21.09
N ILE A 415 -44.81 -33.81 -19.76
CA ILE A 415 -46.02 -33.58 -18.95
C ILE A 415 -46.49 -32.13 -19.07
N ASP A 416 -45.55 -31.19 -19.07
CA ASP A 416 -45.85 -29.76 -19.22
C ASP A 416 -46.46 -29.46 -20.60
N ILE A 417 -45.93 -30.05 -21.69
CA ILE A 417 -46.45 -29.88 -23.05
C ILE A 417 -47.88 -30.45 -23.17
N ILE A 418 -48.10 -31.68 -22.69
CA ILE A 418 -49.42 -32.32 -22.75
C ILE A 418 -50.46 -31.47 -22.02
N SER A 419 -50.13 -30.99 -20.82
CA SER A 419 -51.03 -30.17 -19.99
C SER A 419 -51.40 -28.83 -20.66
N LYS A 420 -50.43 -28.19 -21.36
CA LYS A 420 -50.65 -26.96 -22.12
C LYS A 420 -51.61 -27.17 -23.30
N ILE A 421 -51.41 -28.22 -24.08
CA ILE A 421 -52.25 -28.52 -25.26
C ILE A 421 -53.70 -28.75 -24.83
N ILE A 422 -53.92 -29.59 -23.81
CA ILE A 422 -55.26 -29.89 -23.30
C ILE A 422 -55.95 -28.61 -22.81
N SER A 423 -55.24 -27.74 -22.10
CA SER A 423 -55.79 -26.50 -21.55
C SER A 423 -56.17 -25.49 -22.64
N ILE A 424 -55.36 -25.34 -23.69
CA ILE A 424 -55.68 -24.46 -24.82
C ILE A 424 -56.91 -24.94 -25.58
N LEU A 425 -57.00 -26.26 -25.86
CA LEU A 425 -58.16 -26.85 -26.53
C LEU A 425 -59.44 -26.59 -25.73
N LEU A 426 -59.42 -26.82 -24.41
CA LEU A 426 -60.56 -26.58 -23.53
C LEU A 426 -60.96 -25.10 -23.48
N MET A 427 -60.00 -24.17 -23.49
CA MET A 427 -60.31 -22.73 -23.55
C MET A 427 -61.05 -22.36 -24.84
N VAL A 428 -60.58 -22.86 -25.99
CA VAL A 428 -61.22 -22.58 -27.29
C VAL A 428 -62.66 -23.10 -27.31
N ILE A 429 -62.87 -24.34 -26.88
CA ILE A 429 -64.21 -24.94 -26.77
C ILE A 429 -65.09 -24.10 -25.84
N THR A 430 -64.56 -23.70 -24.69
CA THR A 430 -65.32 -22.92 -23.69
C THR A 430 -65.72 -21.54 -24.24
N LEU A 431 -64.84 -20.87 -24.99
CA LEU A 431 -65.16 -19.59 -25.64
C LEU A 431 -66.27 -19.74 -26.69
N ILE A 432 -66.21 -20.80 -27.51
CA ILE A 432 -67.27 -21.12 -28.48
C ILE A 432 -68.60 -21.33 -27.76
N LEU A 433 -68.61 -22.09 -26.65
CA LEU A 433 -69.81 -22.31 -25.85
C LEU A 433 -70.38 -21.01 -25.26
N ILE A 434 -69.54 -20.09 -24.79
CA ILE A 434 -69.99 -18.76 -24.32
C ILE A 434 -70.68 -18.00 -25.45
N ILE A 435 -70.07 -17.98 -26.65
CA ILE A 435 -70.64 -17.31 -27.83
C ILE A 435 -71.99 -17.94 -28.20
N CYS A 436 -72.08 -19.27 -28.24
CA CYS A 436 -73.33 -19.98 -28.50
C CYS A 436 -74.42 -19.65 -27.47
N VAL A 437 -74.09 -19.63 -26.17
CA VAL A 437 -75.05 -19.30 -25.10
C VAL A 437 -75.57 -17.86 -25.25
N VAL A 438 -74.72 -16.91 -25.62
CA VAL A 438 -75.10 -15.51 -25.84
C VAL A 438 -75.94 -15.35 -27.11
N TYR A 439 -75.56 -16.01 -28.20
CA TYR A 439 -76.25 -15.93 -29.49
C TYR A 439 -77.64 -16.57 -29.41
N TYR A 440 -77.75 -17.77 -28.85
CA TYR A 440 -79.01 -18.51 -28.70
C TYR A 440 -79.79 -18.15 -27.42
N ARG A 441 -79.55 -16.98 -26.81
CA ARG A 441 -80.17 -16.55 -25.55
C ARG A 441 -81.70 -16.57 -25.53
N ASN A 442 -82.33 -16.43 -26.69
CA ASN A 442 -83.80 -16.41 -26.81
C ASN A 442 -84.40 -17.81 -26.98
N HIS A 443 -83.58 -18.84 -27.21
CA HIS A 443 -84.06 -20.21 -27.36
C HIS A 443 -84.66 -20.71 -26.03
N PRO A 444 -85.85 -21.33 -26.03
CA PRO A 444 -86.59 -21.66 -24.81
C PRO A 444 -85.78 -22.51 -23.82
N ILE A 445 -84.98 -23.45 -24.33
CA ILE A 445 -84.12 -24.33 -23.52
C ILE A 445 -83.04 -23.53 -22.77
N ILE A 446 -82.35 -22.63 -23.47
CA ILE A 446 -81.25 -21.84 -22.89
C ILE A 446 -81.80 -20.78 -21.94
N LYS A 447 -82.94 -20.17 -22.30
CA LYS A 447 -83.65 -19.20 -21.48
C LYS A 447 -84.11 -19.81 -20.15
N ALA A 448 -84.54 -21.07 -20.15
CA ALA A 448 -84.94 -21.80 -18.93
C ALA A 448 -83.78 -22.05 -17.96
N SER A 449 -82.54 -22.20 -18.44
CA SER A 449 -81.37 -22.57 -17.62
C SER A 449 -80.67 -21.39 -16.90
N ASN A 450 -81.31 -20.21 -16.87
CA ASN A 450 -80.75 -18.95 -16.36
C ASN A 450 -79.33 -18.65 -16.90
N ILE A 451 -79.33 -17.98 -18.05
CA ILE A 451 -78.18 -17.67 -18.91
C ILE A 451 -76.95 -17.16 -18.15
N TYR A 452 -77.12 -16.30 -17.14
CA TYR A 452 -76.01 -15.64 -16.46
C TYR A 452 -75.18 -16.63 -15.63
N PHE A 453 -75.84 -17.54 -14.91
CA PHE A 453 -75.14 -18.56 -14.14
C PHE A 453 -74.42 -19.57 -15.05
N THR A 454 -74.98 -19.88 -16.22
CA THR A 454 -74.29 -20.70 -17.23
C THR A 454 -73.04 -19.99 -17.76
N ILE A 455 -73.11 -18.67 -18.01
CA ILE A 455 -71.94 -17.87 -18.39
C ILE A 455 -70.90 -17.83 -17.27
N PHE A 456 -71.28 -17.65 -16.00
CA PHE A 456 -70.34 -17.66 -14.87
C PHE A 456 -69.62 -19.00 -14.69
N ILE A 457 -70.31 -20.13 -14.90
CA ILE A 457 -69.66 -21.45 -14.90
C ILE A 457 -68.61 -21.53 -16.00
N LEU A 458 -68.95 -21.11 -17.23
CA LEU A 458 -68.00 -21.12 -18.36
C LEU A 458 -66.80 -20.18 -18.13
N VAL A 459 -67.02 -19.01 -17.53
CA VAL A 459 -65.95 -18.09 -17.13
C VAL A 459 -65.05 -18.71 -16.06
N GLY A 460 -65.63 -19.40 -15.07
CA GLY A 460 -64.85 -20.12 -14.06
C GLY A 460 -64.00 -21.25 -14.66
N ILE A 461 -64.52 -21.96 -15.67
CA ILE A 461 -63.76 -22.97 -16.43
C ILE A 461 -62.57 -22.34 -17.17
N LEU A 462 -62.75 -21.16 -17.79
CA LEU A 462 -61.65 -20.43 -18.41
C LEU A 462 -60.55 -20.08 -17.41
N PHE A 463 -60.92 -19.61 -16.20
CA PHE A 463 -59.93 -19.31 -15.15
C PHE A 463 -59.17 -20.55 -14.68
N ASN A 464 -59.82 -21.70 -14.57
CA ASN A 464 -59.12 -22.95 -14.25
C ASN A 464 -58.16 -23.39 -15.36
N CYS A 465 -58.50 -23.18 -16.65
CA CYS A 465 -57.59 -23.47 -17.75
C CYS A 465 -56.35 -22.55 -17.72
N ILE A 466 -56.53 -21.26 -17.41
CA ILE A 466 -55.41 -20.31 -17.22
C ILE A 466 -54.54 -20.74 -16.04
N TYR A 467 -55.14 -21.21 -14.94
CA TYR A 467 -54.39 -21.73 -13.80
C TYR A 467 -53.48 -22.92 -14.18
N VAL A 468 -53.97 -23.88 -14.97
CA VAL A 468 -53.15 -25.01 -15.44
C VAL A 468 -51.97 -24.52 -16.29
N LEU A 469 -52.14 -23.52 -17.14
CA LEU A 469 -51.04 -22.94 -17.91
C LEU A 469 -49.97 -22.32 -16.99
N LEU A 470 -50.38 -21.56 -15.98
CA LEU A 470 -49.46 -20.95 -15.02
C LEU A 470 -48.70 -21.98 -14.15
N LEU A 471 -49.23 -23.19 -13.96
CA LEU A 471 -48.51 -24.28 -13.28
C LEU A 471 -47.34 -24.82 -14.13
N THR A 472 -47.45 -24.78 -15.45
CA THR A 472 -46.42 -25.31 -16.36
C THR A 472 -45.22 -24.39 -16.58
N GLU A 473 -45.24 -23.16 -16.06
CA GLU A 473 -44.07 -22.26 -16.11
C GLU A 473 -42.94 -22.74 -15.20
N GLU A 474 -41.70 -22.70 -15.69
CA GLU A 474 -40.48 -23.10 -14.96
C GLU A 474 -40.13 -22.11 -13.86
N ASN A 475 -40.00 -20.84 -14.22
CA ASN A 475 -39.58 -19.78 -13.29
C ASN A 475 -40.78 -19.22 -12.52
N LYS A 476 -41.00 -19.71 -11.30
CA LYS A 476 -42.03 -19.17 -10.41
C LYS A 476 -41.60 -17.82 -9.85
N THR A 477 -42.04 -16.74 -10.48
CA THR A 477 -41.91 -15.39 -9.91
C THR A 477 -43.03 -15.12 -8.90
N LYS A 478 -42.83 -14.15 -8.00
CA LYS A 478 -43.89 -13.72 -7.07
C LYS A 478 -45.22 -13.39 -7.78
N LYS A 479 -45.15 -12.78 -8.96
CA LYS A 479 -46.33 -12.45 -9.80
C LYS A 479 -47.07 -13.72 -10.25
N THR A 480 -46.33 -14.73 -10.72
CA THR A 480 -46.91 -16.02 -11.13
C THR A 480 -47.55 -16.76 -9.95
N CYS A 481 -46.97 -16.70 -8.74
CA CYS A 481 -47.57 -17.30 -7.54
C CYS A 481 -48.88 -16.63 -7.12
N ILE A 482 -48.97 -15.29 -7.27
CA ILE A 482 -50.19 -14.52 -7.03
C ILE A 482 -51.26 -14.86 -8.07
N ALA A 483 -50.90 -14.88 -9.36
CA ALA A 483 -51.80 -15.25 -10.44
C ALA A 483 -52.33 -16.69 -10.29
N ASN A 484 -51.44 -17.65 -9.97
CA ASN A 484 -51.80 -19.03 -9.67
C ASN A 484 -52.87 -19.12 -8.58
N TYR A 485 -52.68 -18.36 -7.49
CA TYR A 485 -53.64 -18.32 -6.40
C TYR A 485 -54.97 -17.70 -6.83
N PHE A 486 -54.94 -16.59 -7.55
CA PHE A 486 -56.14 -15.88 -8.02
C PHE A 486 -57.01 -16.75 -8.92
N PHE A 487 -56.42 -17.29 -10.00
CA PHE A 487 -57.18 -18.06 -11.00
C PHE A 487 -57.71 -19.38 -10.44
N SER A 488 -56.94 -20.06 -9.58
CA SER A 488 -57.38 -21.30 -8.94
C SER A 488 -58.59 -21.09 -8.02
N ASN A 489 -58.51 -20.11 -7.11
CA ASN A 489 -59.60 -19.88 -6.16
C ASN A 489 -60.81 -19.27 -6.83
N LEU A 490 -60.63 -18.24 -7.66
CA LEU A 490 -61.77 -17.54 -8.27
C LEU A 490 -62.45 -18.38 -9.36
N GLY A 491 -61.67 -19.16 -10.13
CA GLY A 491 -62.20 -20.13 -11.08
C GLY A 491 -63.09 -21.17 -10.40
N PHE A 492 -62.62 -21.74 -9.28
CA PHE A 492 -63.43 -22.65 -8.47
C PHE A 492 -64.70 -21.99 -7.93
N SER A 493 -64.59 -20.83 -7.29
CA SER A 493 -65.74 -20.16 -6.64
C SER A 493 -66.83 -19.77 -7.64
N LEU A 494 -66.47 -19.37 -8.87
CA LEU A 494 -67.45 -19.08 -9.92
C LEU A 494 -68.19 -20.33 -10.38
N ILE A 495 -67.50 -21.47 -10.57
CA ILE A 495 -68.14 -22.73 -10.97
C ILE A 495 -69.07 -23.23 -9.85
N PHE A 496 -68.51 -23.47 -8.67
CA PHE A 496 -69.24 -24.10 -7.57
C PHE A 496 -70.28 -23.17 -6.97
N GLY A 497 -69.98 -21.87 -6.83
CA GLY A 497 -70.96 -20.88 -6.36
C GLY A 497 -72.16 -20.77 -7.30
N SER A 498 -71.93 -20.79 -8.62
CA SER A 498 -73.04 -20.76 -9.59
C SER A 498 -73.88 -22.03 -9.57
N LEU A 499 -73.27 -23.20 -9.37
CA LEU A 499 -73.98 -24.47 -9.23
C LEU A 499 -74.80 -24.52 -7.93
N LEU A 500 -74.20 -24.08 -6.81
CA LEU A 500 -74.87 -24.01 -5.51
C LEU A 500 -76.10 -23.12 -5.57
N ILE A 501 -75.97 -21.91 -6.10
CA ILE A 501 -77.10 -20.97 -6.18
C ILE A 501 -78.18 -21.50 -7.13
N LYS A 502 -77.80 -22.14 -8.25
CA LYS A 502 -78.77 -22.83 -9.13
C LYS A 502 -79.55 -23.91 -8.37
N ASN A 503 -78.86 -24.75 -7.61
CA ASN A 503 -79.50 -25.80 -6.80
C ASN A 503 -80.36 -25.22 -5.67
N HIS A 504 -79.90 -24.16 -5.02
CA HIS A 504 -80.65 -23.47 -3.97
C HIS A 504 -81.94 -22.83 -4.51
N ILE A 505 -81.91 -22.25 -5.72
CA ILE A 505 -83.10 -21.74 -6.40
C ILE A 505 -84.09 -22.88 -6.67
N ILE A 506 -83.62 -24.00 -7.22
CA ILE A 506 -84.47 -25.19 -7.48
C ILE A 506 -85.10 -25.68 -6.18
N TYR A 507 -84.30 -25.83 -5.11
CA TYR A 507 -84.78 -26.23 -3.80
C TYR A 507 -85.86 -25.28 -3.25
N ARG A 508 -85.65 -23.96 -3.34
CA ARG A 508 -86.64 -22.96 -2.91
C ARG A 508 -87.92 -23.04 -3.72
N ILE A 509 -87.84 -23.31 -5.03
CA ILE A 509 -89.03 -23.51 -5.88
C ILE A 509 -89.83 -24.72 -5.39
N PHE A 510 -89.18 -25.86 -5.14
CA PHE A 510 -89.87 -27.06 -4.66
C PHE A 510 -90.46 -26.89 -3.25
N ASN A 511 -89.77 -26.19 -2.35
CA ASN A 511 -90.22 -26.01 -0.97
C ASN A 511 -91.36 -24.97 -0.84
N ASN A 512 -91.36 -23.91 -1.66
CA ASN A 512 -92.35 -22.82 -1.60
C ASN A 512 -93.71 -23.14 -2.27
N ILE A 513 -93.86 -24.28 -2.96
CA ILE A 513 -95.16 -24.70 -3.51
C ILE A 513 -96.21 -24.91 -2.39
N LYS A 514 -95.81 -25.03 -1.12
CA LYS A 514 -96.72 -25.19 0.03
C LYS A 514 -97.02 -23.91 0.83
N ARG A 515 -96.31 -22.79 0.66
CA ARG A 515 -96.56 -21.52 1.39
C ARG A 515 -96.06 -20.29 0.60
N ILE A 516 -96.98 -19.37 0.24
CA ILE A 516 -96.81 -17.99 -0.28
C ILE A 516 -95.85 -17.80 -1.48
N LYS A 517 -96.34 -17.16 -2.56
CA LYS A 517 -95.53 -16.75 -3.72
C LYS A 517 -94.48 -15.70 -3.31
N VAL A 518 -93.25 -16.13 -3.01
CA VAL A 518 -92.09 -15.24 -2.90
C VAL A 518 -91.48 -15.05 -4.28
N ASP A 519 -91.50 -13.83 -4.80
CA ASP A 519 -90.85 -13.47 -6.06
C ASP A 519 -89.32 -13.37 -5.83
N ILE A 520 -88.56 -14.33 -6.36
CA ILE A 520 -87.10 -14.34 -6.23
C ILE A 520 -86.53 -13.34 -7.24
N LYS A 521 -86.12 -12.17 -6.76
CA LYS A 521 -85.48 -11.17 -7.61
C LYS A 521 -84.11 -11.69 -8.06
N ARG A 522 -83.90 -11.72 -9.37
CA ARG A 522 -82.62 -12.08 -10.02
C ARG A 522 -81.41 -11.38 -9.40
N ARG A 523 -81.59 -10.12 -9.00
CA ARG A 523 -80.54 -9.28 -8.40
C ARG A 523 -79.98 -9.88 -7.12
N ASP A 524 -80.82 -10.50 -6.29
CA ASP A 524 -80.44 -11.01 -4.98
C ASP A 524 -79.56 -12.27 -5.12
N THR A 525 -79.95 -13.18 -6.03
CA THR A 525 -79.16 -14.40 -6.33
C THR A 525 -77.81 -14.09 -6.99
N LEU A 526 -77.72 -12.99 -7.74
CA LEU A 526 -76.44 -12.54 -8.32
C LEU A 526 -75.55 -11.90 -7.24
N LEU A 527 -76.14 -11.20 -6.28
CA LEU A 527 -75.43 -10.59 -5.15
C LEU A 527 -74.85 -11.67 -4.23
N GLU A 528 -75.56 -12.78 -4.00
CA GLU A 528 -75.05 -13.96 -3.29
C GLU A 528 -73.78 -14.54 -3.96
N LEU A 529 -73.80 -14.73 -5.29
CA LEU A 529 -72.64 -15.24 -6.04
C LEU A 529 -71.44 -14.29 -5.96
N LEU A 530 -71.69 -12.99 -6.16
CA LEU A 530 -70.65 -11.96 -6.09
C LEU A 530 -70.09 -11.82 -4.68
N SER A 531 -70.89 -12.06 -3.64
CA SER A 531 -70.43 -12.11 -2.25
C SER A 531 -69.44 -13.26 -2.03
N ILE A 532 -69.77 -14.48 -2.50
CA ILE A 532 -68.87 -15.65 -2.41
C ILE A 532 -67.54 -15.36 -3.12
N ALA A 533 -67.59 -14.87 -4.36
CA ALA A 533 -66.38 -14.49 -5.10
C ALA A 533 -65.61 -13.34 -4.41
N GLY A 534 -66.33 -12.37 -3.86
CA GLY A 534 -65.80 -11.21 -3.15
C GLY A 534 -64.97 -11.60 -1.93
N VAL A 535 -65.41 -12.61 -1.16
CA VAL A 535 -64.65 -13.14 0.00
C VAL A 535 -63.27 -13.63 -0.44
N HIS A 536 -63.17 -14.38 -1.55
CA HIS A 536 -61.89 -14.87 -2.04
C HIS A 536 -60.99 -13.75 -2.56
N ILE A 537 -61.56 -12.69 -3.16
CA ILE A 537 -60.82 -11.50 -3.60
C ILE A 537 -60.26 -10.75 -2.39
N VAL A 538 -61.08 -10.50 -1.36
CA VAL A 538 -60.65 -9.83 -0.12
C VAL A 538 -59.54 -10.63 0.57
N PHE A 539 -59.67 -11.96 0.62
CA PHE A 539 -58.64 -12.82 1.19
C PHE A 539 -57.33 -12.78 0.37
N LEU A 540 -57.40 -12.78 -0.96
CA LEU A 540 -56.21 -12.60 -1.79
C LEU A 540 -55.57 -11.23 -1.55
N LEU A 541 -56.36 -10.15 -1.50
CA LEU A 541 -55.86 -8.80 -1.21
C LEU A 541 -55.15 -8.76 0.14
N TYR A 542 -55.73 -9.39 1.17
CA TYR A 542 -55.10 -9.58 2.46
C TYR A 542 -53.73 -10.30 2.32
N LEU A 543 -53.67 -11.44 1.63
CA LEU A 543 -52.42 -12.18 1.44
C LEU A 543 -51.33 -11.39 0.69
N VAL A 544 -51.74 -10.56 -0.28
CA VAL A 544 -50.83 -9.70 -1.06
C VAL A 544 -50.33 -8.53 -0.21
N LEU A 545 -51.23 -7.85 0.52
CA LEU A 545 -50.89 -6.71 1.39
C LEU A 545 -49.90 -7.11 2.48
N PHE A 546 -50.11 -8.26 3.12
CA PHE A 546 -49.22 -8.77 4.16
C PHE A 546 -47.99 -9.53 3.61
N LYS A 547 -47.73 -9.47 2.29
CA LYS A 547 -46.59 -10.12 1.62
C LYS A 547 -46.39 -11.60 1.99
N LYS A 548 -47.47 -12.33 2.30
CA LYS A 548 -47.39 -13.72 2.76
C LYS A 548 -47.09 -14.72 1.64
N ILE A 549 -47.21 -14.30 0.37
CA ILE A 549 -46.90 -15.13 -0.81
C ILE A 549 -45.43 -14.90 -1.19
N LYS A 550 -44.64 -15.97 -1.09
CA LYS A 550 -43.21 -15.98 -1.45
C LYS A 550 -42.93 -17.02 -2.52
N SER A 551 -41.90 -16.78 -3.33
CA SER A 551 -41.26 -17.81 -4.13
C SER A 551 -39.98 -18.18 -3.42
N GLU A 552 -39.85 -19.45 -3.05
CA GLU A 552 -38.73 -19.95 -2.24
C GLU A 552 -38.01 -21.06 -3.02
N GLN A 553 -36.68 -21.07 -2.93
CA GLN A 553 -35.86 -22.19 -3.38
C GLN A 553 -36.00 -23.32 -2.37
N ASN A 554 -36.22 -24.52 -2.86
CA ASN A 554 -36.29 -25.73 -2.07
C ASN A 554 -35.43 -26.81 -2.73
N TYR A 555 -35.08 -27.84 -1.96
CA TYR A 555 -34.15 -28.86 -2.37
C TYR A 555 -34.79 -30.24 -2.29
N THR A 556 -34.54 -31.05 -3.31
CA THR A 556 -34.91 -32.46 -3.28
C THR A 556 -33.96 -33.25 -2.37
N LYS A 557 -34.28 -34.52 -2.08
CA LYS A 557 -33.40 -35.40 -1.29
C LYS A 557 -32.03 -35.61 -1.94
N ASP A 558 -31.95 -35.52 -3.27
CA ASP A 558 -30.72 -35.54 -4.08
C ASP A 558 -30.08 -34.15 -4.25
N LYS A 559 -30.43 -33.17 -3.40
CA LYS A 559 -29.88 -31.80 -3.35
C LYS A 559 -30.02 -31.02 -4.67
N LYS A 560 -31.04 -31.31 -5.47
CA LYS A 560 -31.36 -30.51 -6.65
C LYS A 560 -32.26 -29.35 -6.28
N GLU A 561 -31.91 -28.18 -6.78
CA GLU A 561 -32.60 -26.92 -6.51
C GLU A 561 -33.85 -26.78 -7.39
N TYR A 562 -34.99 -26.41 -6.80
CA TYR A 562 -36.21 -26.06 -7.50
C TYR A 562 -36.97 -24.91 -6.81
N THR A 563 -37.75 -24.14 -7.57
CA THR A 563 -38.54 -23.02 -7.04
C THR A 563 -39.99 -23.43 -6.77
N ILE A 564 -40.51 -23.15 -5.57
CA ILE A 564 -41.91 -23.43 -5.20
C ILE A 564 -42.60 -22.16 -4.66
N CYS A 565 -43.90 -22.03 -4.95
CA CYS A 565 -44.72 -20.98 -4.35
C CYS A 565 -45.10 -21.37 -2.91
N SER A 566 -44.61 -20.60 -1.94
CA SER A 566 -44.89 -20.74 -0.52
C SER A 566 -46.10 -19.89 -0.14
N TYR A 567 -47.10 -20.53 0.46
CA TYR A 567 -48.35 -19.90 0.91
C TYR A 567 -48.50 -20.14 2.42
N PRO A 568 -49.05 -19.20 3.19
CA PRO A 568 -49.18 -19.34 4.64
C PRO A 568 -50.12 -20.51 5.02
N PRO A 569 -49.93 -21.13 6.20
CA PRO A 569 -50.75 -22.26 6.67
C PRO A 569 -52.23 -21.90 6.85
N GLU A 570 -52.55 -20.62 7.02
CA GLU A 570 -53.90 -20.04 7.00
C GLU A 570 -54.66 -20.32 5.68
N LYS A 571 -53.98 -20.78 4.61
CA LYS A 571 -54.61 -21.33 3.40
C LYS A 571 -55.57 -22.48 3.71
N ARG A 572 -55.38 -23.20 4.83
CA ARG A 572 -56.33 -24.20 5.32
C ARG A 572 -57.70 -23.60 5.66
N ILE A 573 -57.77 -22.30 6.02
CA ILE A 573 -59.02 -21.59 6.32
C ILE A 573 -59.82 -21.34 5.04
N SER A 574 -59.14 -21.02 3.93
CA SER A 574 -59.79 -21.00 2.62
C SER A 574 -60.40 -22.38 2.34
N ASN A 575 -59.63 -23.47 2.47
CA ASN A 575 -60.09 -24.86 2.30
C ASN A 575 -61.28 -25.24 3.21
N THR A 576 -61.40 -24.68 4.42
CA THR A 576 -62.61 -24.88 5.25
C THR A 576 -63.84 -24.14 4.73
N PHE A 577 -63.68 -22.97 4.08
CA PHE A 577 -64.78 -22.32 3.34
C PHE A 577 -65.24 -23.17 2.14
N TYR A 578 -64.33 -23.91 1.48
CA TYR A 578 -64.71 -24.89 0.46
C TYR A 578 -65.62 -25.99 1.03
N TRP A 579 -65.32 -26.50 2.22
CA TRP A 579 -66.14 -27.51 2.90
C TRP A 579 -67.49 -26.97 3.38
N LEU A 580 -67.52 -25.77 3.95
CA LEU A 580 -68.77 -25.12 4.38
C LEU A 580 -69.75 -24.85 3.22
N ASN A 581 -69.24 -24.46 2.05
CA ASN A 581 -70.05 -24.33 0.83
C ASN A 581 -70.50 -25.67 0.23
N THR A 582 -69.98 -26.81 0.69
CA THR A 582 -70.45 -28.13 0.23
C THR A 582 -71.54 -28.70 1.17
N ILE A 583 -71.64 -28.17 2.39
CA ILE A 583 -72.58 -28.60 3.43
C ILE A 583 -73.87 -27.75 3.42
N LEU A 584 -73.80 -26.51 2.92
CA LEU A 584 -74.94 -25.64 2.59
C LEU A 584 -75.47 -25.95 1.18
#